data_AF-A0A653CEP2-F1
#
_entry.id   AF-A0A653CEP2-F1
#
_cell.length_a   1.000
_cell.length_b   1.000
_cell.length_c   1.000
_cell.angle_alpha   90.00
_cell.angle_beta   90.00
_cell.angle_gamma   90.00
#
_symmetry.space_group_name_H-M   'P 1'
#
loop_
_entity.id
_entity.type
_entity.pdbx_description
1 polymer ?
#
loop_
_entity_poly.entity_id
_entity_poly.type
_entity_poly.pdbx_seq_one_letter_code
_entity_poly.pdbx_strand_id
1 'polypeptide(L)'
;MFLRSRFKRKPSRPGLESNDQFKREYNRLRRVISITDIKKSLQSSSSEARFYIDVSKMELDRLLEEKQRLDVKIQKHYEDGKRKEIEGSKLIQELWQRTKKINEAARKRGSKLRIKPQDFKKVLYELKKLSKEHKMKGQQMLEKRQRLETRIQLARETVNFCNKFGNLNATKQKK
;
A
#
# COMPACT_ATOMS: atom_id res chain seq x y z
N MET A 1 -23.53 -34.85 49.40
CA MET A 1 -23.12 -35.95 48.50
C MET A 1 -23.91 -35.81 47.21
N PHE A 2 -23.27 -35.35 46.13
CA PHE A 2 -23.93 -35.08 44.85
C PHE A 2 -24.02 -36.34 43.99
N LEU A 3 -25.25 -36.62 43.59
CA LEU A 3 -25.66 -37.55 42.55
C LEU A 3 -25.40 -36.97 41.15
N ARG A 4 -24.99 -37.86 40.25
CA ARG A 4 -25.29 -37.95 38.80
C ARG A 4 -25.15 -36.69 37.94
N SER A 5 -24.31 -36.82 36.90
CA SER A 5 -24.80 -36.53 35.55
C SER A 5 -24.00 -37.26 34.46
N ARG A 6 -24.72 -38.07 33.69
CA ARG A 6 -24.32 -38.55 32.36
C ARG A 6 -24.30 -37.35 31.41
N PHE A 7 -23.16 -36.69 31.25
CA PHE A 7 -22.89 -35.87 30.07
C PHE A 7 -21.81 -36.55 29.23
N LYS A 8 -22.19 -36.96 28.02
CA LYS A 8 -21.26 -37.30 26.93
C LYS A 8 -20.35 -36.09 26.70
N ARG A 9 -19.10 -36.15 27.15
CA ARG A 9 -18.08 -35.19 26.74
C ARG A 9 -17.68 -35.55 25.30
N LYS A 10 -17.90 -34.61 24.38
CA LYS A 10 -17.26 -34.64 23.04
C LYS A 10 -15.75 -34.77 23.23
N PRO A 11 -15.01 -35.48 22.36
CA PRO A 11 -13.55 -35.40 22.37
C PRO A 11 -13.16 -33.92 22.21
N SER A 12 -12.41 -33.42 23.18
CA SER A 12 -11.65 -32.18 23.07
C SER A 12 -10.87 -32.25 21.77
N ARG A 13 -11.20 -31.38 20.80
CA ARG A 13 -10.40 -31.23 19.58
C ARG A 13 -8.97 -30.84 20.02
N PRO A 14 -7.97 -31.72 19.88
CA PRO A 14 -6.59 -31.33 20.11
C PRO A 14 -6.19 -30.50 18.88
N GLY A 15 -6.14 -29.18 19.01
CA GLY A 15 -5.81 -28.34 17.85
C GLY A 15 -6.08 -26.84 17.96
N LEU A 16 -6.38 -26.30 19.15
CA LEU A 16 -6.70 -24.87 19.32
C LEU A 16 -5.72 -24.09 20.19
N GLU A 17 -4.65 -24.71 20.68
CA GLU A 17 -3.53 -23.98 21.31
C GLU A 17 -2.57 -23.35 20.27
N SER A 18 -2.70 -23.73 19.00
CA SER A 18 -1.77 -23.32 17.94
C SER A 18 -2.07 -21.94 17.34
N ASN A 19 -3.28 -21.38 17.43
CA ASN A 19 -3.62 -20.19 16.63
C ASN A 19 -3.14 -18.86 17.25
N ASP A 20 -3.21 -18.71 18.57
CA ASP A 20 -2.73 -17.50 19.26
C ASP A 20 -1.23 -17.54 19.54
N GLN A 21 -0.63 -18.73 19.63
CA GLN A 21 0.81 -18.90 19.62
C GLN A 21 1.39 -18.65 18.22
N PHE A 22 0.75 -19.18 17.18
CA PHE A 22 1.08 -18.87 15.78
C PHE A 22 0.94 -17.39 15.47
N LYS A 23 -0.14 -16.71 15.85
CA LYS A 23 -0.29 -15.26 15.66
C LYS A 23 0.77 -14.46 16.42
N ARG A 24 1.20 -14.93 17.59
CA ARG A 24 2.28 -14.30 18.37
C ARG A 24 3.64 -14.50 17.72
N GLU A 25 3.98 -15.72 17.31
CA GLU A 25 5.20 -15.99 16.55
C GLU A 25 5.21 -15.27 15.22
N TYR A 26 4.10 -15.28 14.48
CA TYR A 26 3.91 -14.53 13.25
C TYR A 26 4.11 -13.02 13.45
N ASN A 27 3.54 -12.43 14.51
CA ASN A 27 3.76 -11.01 14.83
C ASN A 27 5.18 -10.72 15.33
N ARG A 28 5.87 -11.70 15.92
CA ARG A 28 7.27 -11.63 16.34
C ARG A 28 8.21 -11.71 15.12
N LEU A 29 7.98 -12.68 14.22
CA LEU A 29 8.63 -12.86 12.93
C LEU A 29 8.45 -11.63 12.03
N ARG A 30 7.27 -11.01 12.06
CA ARG A 30 6.92 -9.79 11.33
C ARG A 30 7.70 -8.56 11.79
N ARG A 31 8.19 -8.51 13.04
CA ARG A 31 8.74 -7.27 13.61
C ARG A 31 10.23 -7.10 13.36
N VAL A 32 11.06 -8.12 13.55
CA VAL A 32 12.48 -8.06 13.19
C VAL A 32 12.94 -9.51 13.16
N ILE A 33 13.17 -10.04 11.98
CA ILE A 33 14.04 -11.20 11.85
C ILE A 33 15.13 -10.81 10.90
N SER A 34 16.29 -10.54 11.49
CA SER A 34 17.51 -10.43 10.73
C SER A 34 17.79 -11.80 10.10
N ILE A 35 18.39 -11.83 8.91
CA ILE A 35 18.85 -13.06 8.26
C ILE A 35 19.69 -13.93 9.23
N THR A 36 20.36 -13.27 10.19
CA THR A 36 21.13 -13.86 11.31
C THR A 36 20.29 -14.74 12.26
N ASP A 37 19.04 -14.40 12.55
CA ASP A 37 18.18 -15.15 13.47
C ASP A 37 17.57 -16.39 12.79
N ILE A 38 17.24 -16.26 11.49
CA ILE A 38 16.88 -17.41 10.64
C ILE A 38 18.05 -18.37 10.55
N LYS A 39 19.28 -17.86 10.35
CA LYS A 39 20.48 -18.69 10.24
C LYS A 39 20.72 -19.56 11.49
N LYS A 40 20.51 -19.03 12.70
CA LYS A 40 20.63 -19.81 13.95
C LYS A 40 19.56 -20.90 14.06
N SER A 41 18.32 -20.59 13.66
CA SER A 41 17.18 -21.53 13.73
C SER A 41 17.21 -22.60 12.63
N LEU A 42 17.88 -22.34 11.51
CA LEU A 42 18.07 -23.32 10.42
C LEU A 42 19.15 -24.37 10.73
N GLN A 43 19.92 -24.21 11.82
CA GLN A 43 20.93 -25.19 12.25
C GLN A 43 20.33 -26.34 13.08
N SER A 44 19.10 -26.22 13.58
CA SER A 44 18.50 -27.16 14.55
C SER A 44 17.63 -28.27 13.93
N SER A 45 16.89 -28.05 12.84
CA SER A 45 16.08 -29.12 12.22
C SER A 45 15.68 -28.85 10.75
N SER A 46 15.42 -29.93 9.99
CA SER A 46 14.97 -29.84 8.58
C SER A 46 13.50 -29.43 8.42
N SER A 47 12.66 -29.67 9.43
CA SER A 47 11.26 -29.24 9.48
C SER A 47 11.13 -27.74 9.71
N GLU A 48 11.97 -27.14 10.57
CA GLU A 48 12.03 -25.68 10.77
C GLU A 48 12.45 -24.97 9.49
N ALA A 49 13.36 -25.56 8.71
CA ALA A 49 13.80 -24.97 7.44
C ALA A 49 12.68 -24.83 6.39
N ARG A 50 11.83 -25.85 6.27
CA ARG A 50 10.65 -25.78 5.39
C ARG A 50 9.66 -24.73 5.87
N PHE A 51 9.40 -24.68 7.17
CA PHE A 51 8.52 -23.68 7.77
C PHE A 51 8.98 -22.24 7.44
N TYR A 52 10.27 -21.92 7.61
CA TYR A 52 10.78 -20.58 7.28
C TYR A 52 10.71 -20.25 5.79
N ILE A 53 10.91 -21.23 4.90
CA ILE A 53 10.74 -21.05 3.45
C ILE A 53 9.29 -20.69 3.14
N ASP A 54 8.33 -21.44 3.68
CA ASP A 54 6.91 -21.25 3.41
C ASP A 54 6.40 -19.90 3.95
N VAL A 55 6.80 -19.53 5.17
CA VAL A 55 6.48 -18.21 5.74
C VAL A 55 7.08 -17.08 4.91
N SER A 56 8.32 -17.23 4.43
CA SER A 56 8.99 -16.21 3.62
C SER A 56 8.32 -16.05 2.24
N LYS A 57 7.86 -17.14 1.64
CA LYS A 57 7.09 -17.12 0.39
C LYS A 57 5.72 -16.45 0.58
N MET A 58 5.01 -16.80 1.66
CA MET A 58 3.72 -16.17 1.98
C MET A 58 3.85 -14.65 2.18
N GLU A 59 4.87 -14.16 2.88
CA GLU A 59 5.09 -12.71 3.04
C GLU A 59 5.48 -12.07 1.71
N LEU A 60 6.26 -12.74 0.86
CA LEU A 60 6.58 -12.25 -0.48
C LEU A 60 5.31 -12.09 -1.33
N ASP A 61 4.44 -13.10 -1.37
CA ASP A 61 3.18 -13.07 -2.11
C ASP A 61 2.27 -11.94 -1.60
N ARG A 62 2.17 -11.79 -0.26
CA ARG A 62 1.42 -10.70 0.37
C ARG A 62 1.93 -9.31 -0.05
N LEU A 63 3.25 -9.13 -0.09
CA LEU A 63 3.88 -7.87 -0.51
C LEU A 63 3.66 -7.59 -2.00
N LEU A 64 3.69 -8.62 -2.85
CA LEU A 64 3.40 -8.51 -4.29
C LEU A 64 1.95 -8.09 -4.52
N GLU A 65 0.99 -8.69 -3.80
CA GLU A 65 -0.42 -8.26 -3.85
C GLU A 65 -0.59 -6.81 -3.37
N GLU A 66 0.06 -6.43 -2.28
CA GLU A 66 0.02 -5.07 -1.74
C GLU A 66 0.54 -4.06 -2.78
N LYS A 67 1.58 -4.44 -3.53
CA LYS A 67 2.15 -3.64 -4.63
C LYS A 67 1.17 -3.50 -5.77
N GLN A 68 0.60 -4.60 -6.25
CA GLN A 68 -0.37 -4.57 -7.34
C GLN A 68 -1.58 -3.68 -7.01
N ARG A 69 -2.10 -3.78 -5.78
CA ARG A 69 -3.20 -2.91 -5.31
C ARG A 69 -2.79 -1.44 -5.25
N LEU A 70 -1.55 -1.15 -4.87
CA LEU A 70 -1.02 0.22 -4.85
C LEU A 70 -0.83 0.77 -6.27
N ASP A 71 -0.36 -0.05 -7.20
CA ASP A 71 -0.18 0.32 -8.61
C ASP A 71 -1.52 0.69 -9.27
N VAL A 72 -2.58 -0.09 -9.02
CA VAL A 72 -3.95 0.25 -9.48
C VAL A 72 -4.42 1.59 -8.91
N LYS A 73 -4.15 1.86 -7.62
CA LYS A 73 -4.50 3.14 -6.99
C LYS A 73 -3.74 4.31 -7.60
N ILE A 74 -2.45 4.12 -7.88
CA ILE A 74 -1.60 5.13 -8.52
C ILE A 74 -2.15 5.44 -9.91
N GLN A 75 -2.42 4.42 -10.72
CA GLN A 75 -2.96 4.59 -12.07
C GLN A 75 -4.27 5.39 -12.05
N LYS A 76 -5.22 4.99 -11.19
CA LYS A 76 -6.48 5.70 -11.03
C LYS A 76 -6.29 7.16 -10.61
N HIS A 77 -5.37 7.44 -9.67
CA HIS A 77 -5.08 8.81 -9.23
C HIS A 77 -4.57 9.69 -10.37
N TYR A 78 -3.70 9.15 -11.25
CA TYR A 78 -3.20 9.89 -12.41
C TYR A 78 -4.25 10.08 -13.51
N GLU A 79 -5.09 9.07 -13.76
CA GLU A 79 -6.22 9.18 -14.69
C GLU A 79 -7.21 10.25 -14.22
N ASP A 80 -7.56 10.24 -12.93
CA ASP A 80 -8.40 11.26 -12.31
C ASP A 80 -7.74 12.65 -12.39
N GLY A 81 -6.42 12.73 -12.19
CA GLY A 81 -5.64 13.96 -12.34
C GLY A 81 -5.74 14.55 -13.76
N LYS A 82 -5.53 13.72 -14.79
CA LYS A 82 -5.65 14.14 -16.20
C LYS A 82 -7.06 14.65 -16.52
N ARG A 83 -8.11 13.96 -16.04
CA ARG A 83 -9.50 14.40 -16.23
C ARG A 83 -9.74 15.77 -15.61
N LYS A 84 -9.31 15.98 -14.36
CA LYS A 84 -9.46 17.26 -13.65
C LYS A 84 -8.69 18.40 -14.30
N GLU A 85 -7.52 18.15 -14.86
CA GLU A 85 -6.76 19.16 -15.62
C GLU A 85 -7.52 19.62 -16.87
N ILE A 86 -8.14 18.68 -17.59
CA ILE A 86 -8.95 18.97 -18.78
C ILE A 86 -10.22 19.75 -18.38
N GLU A 87 -10.95 19.26 -17.38
CA GLU A 87 -12.17 19.90 -16.87
C GLU A 87 -11.91 21.31 -16.35
N GLY A 88 -10.85 21.49 -15.55
CA GLY A 88 -10.46 22.79 -15.02
C GLY A 88 -10.09 23.78 -16.13
N SER A 89 -9.39 23.33 -17.17
CA SER A 89 -9.02 24.18 -18.31
C SER A 89 -10.24 24.67 -19.08
N LYS A 90 -11.22 23.79 -19.33
CA LYS A 90 -12.49 24.18 -19.96
C LYS A 90 -13.26 25.20 -19.13
N LEU A 91 -13.30 25.01 -17.81
CA LEU A 91 -14.03 25.88 -16.89
C LEU A 91 -13.39 27.28 -16.81
N ILE A 92 -12.07 27.38 -16.80
CA ILE A 92 -11.34 28.65 -16.90
C ILE A 92 -11.68 29.38 -18.21
N GLN A 93 -11.65 28.66 -19.35
CA GLN A 93 -11.97 29.25 -20.64
C GLN A 93 -13.42 29.77 -20.69
N GLU A 94 -14.37 29.00 -20.17
CA GLU A 94 -15.77 29.42 -20.11
C GLU A 94 -15.96 30.65 -19.22
N LEU A 95 -15.36 30.65 -18.02
CA LEU A 95 -15.39 31.80 -17.12
C LEU A 95 -14.82 33.05 -17.79
N TRP A 96 -13.68 32.93 -18.47
CA TRP A 96 -13.06 34.04 -19.19
C TRP A 96 -13.99 34.61 -20.27
N GLN A 97 -14.61 33.75 -21.09
CA GLN A 97 -15.54 34.19 -22.12
C GLN A 97 -16.77 34.88 -21.53
N ARG A 98 -17.35 34.34 -20.45
CA ARG A 98 -18.48 34.96 -19.74
C ARG A 98 -18.09 36.31 -19.16
N THR A 99 -16.93 36.41 -18.51
CA THR A 99 -16.40 37.67 -17.98
C THR A 99 -16.19 38.71 -19.07
N LYS A 100 -15.65 38.31 -20.23
CA LYS A 100 -15.49 39.20 -21.39
C LYS A 100 -16.83 39.77 -21.86
N LYS A 101 -17.84 38.90 -22.04
CA LYS A 101 -19.20 39.31 -22.43
C LYS A 101 -19.85 40.26 -21.43
N ILE A 102 -19.72 39.98 -20.12
CA ILE A 102 -20.24 40.85 -19.06
C ILE A 102 -19.58 42.23 -19.10
N ASN A 103 -18.25 42.28 -19.24
CA ASN A 103 -17.50 43.54 -19.31
C ASN A 103 -17.82 44.35 -20.58
N GLU A 104 -18.04 43.69 -21.72
CA GLU A 104 -18.50 44.33 -22.95
C GLU A 104 -19.91 44.93 -22.79
N ALA A 105 -20.83 44.18 -22.19
CA ALA A 105 -22.18 44.67 -21.90
C ALA A 105 -22.17 45.85 -20.92
N ALA A 106 -21.35 45.79 -19.87
CA ALA A 106 -21.18 46.88 -18.91
C ALA A 106 -20.63 48.15 -19.58
N ARG A 107 -19.64 48.02 -20.47
CA ARG A 107 -19.11 49.16 -21.27
C ARG A 107 -20.19 49.79 -22.14
N LYS A 108 -20.97 48.99 -22.87
CA LYS A 108 -22.05 49.49 -23.74
C LYS A 108 -23.10 50.29 -22.97
N ARG A 109 -23.33 49.95 -21.69
CA ARG A 109 -24.27 50.65 -20.80
C ARG A 109 -23.64 51.84 -20.04
N GLY A 110 -22.39 52.20 -20.30
CA GLY A 110 -21.67 53.25 -19.55
C GLY A 110 -21.40 52.90 -18.08
N SER A 111 -21.58 51.64 -17.69
CA SER A 111 -21.44 51.20 -16.29
C SER A 111 -19.98 51.05 -15.89
N LYS A 112 -19.62 51.59 -14.71
CA LYS A 112 -18.30 51.39 -14.09
C LYS A 112 -18.17 50.01 -13.42
N LEU A 113 -19.28 49.28 -13.24
CA LEU A 113 -19.30 47.93 -12.69
C LEU A 113 -18.79 46.94 -13.73
N ARG A 114 -17.51 46.58 -13.61
CA ARG A 114 -16.81 45.59 -14.44
C ARG A 114 -16.08 44.61 -13.54
N ILE A 115 -16.04 43.35 -13.95
CA ILE A 115 -15.25 42.32 -13.27
C ILE A 115 -13.77 42.69 -13.45
N LYS A 116 -13.06 42.85 -12.33
CA LYS A 116 -11.66 43.27 -12.35
C LYS A 116 -10.77 42.05 -12.62
N PRO A 117 -9.64 42.23 -13.34
CA PRO A 117 -8.67 41.15 -13.54
C PRO A 117 -8.14 40.51 -12.24
N GLN A 118 -8.15 41.25 -11.13
CA GLN A 118 -7.75 40.75 -9.81
C GLN A 118 -8.65 39.61 -9.30
N ASP A 119 -9.95 39.64 -9.59
CA ASP A 119 -10.86 38.59 -9.16
C ASP A 119 -10.56 37.28 -9.90
N PHE A 120 -10.22 37.38 -11.19
CA PHE A 120 -9.77 36.24 -11.99
C PHE A 120 -8.42 35.68 -11.50
N LYS A 121 -7.48 36.56 -11.09
CA LYS A 121 -6.20 36.14 -10.51
C LYS A 121 -6.37 35.30 -9.24
N LYS A 122 -7.34 35.62 -8.37
CA LYS A 122 -7.63 34.83 -7.17
C LYS A 122 -8.10 33.41 -7.52
N VAL A 123 -8.99 33.27 -8.50
CA VAL A 123 -9.47 31.96 -8.97
C VAL A 123 -8.32 31.12 -9.55
N LEU A 124 -7.47 31.72 -10.39
CA LEU A 124 -6.29 31.03 -10.93
C LEU A 124 -5.30 30.61 -9.84
N TYR A 125 -5.15 31.43 -8.79
CA TYR A 125 -4.29 31.10 -7.65
C TYR A 125 -4.78 29.86 -6.89
N GLU A 126 -6.08 29.80 -6.57
CA GLU A 126 -6.66 28.63 -5.89
C GLU A 126 -6.54 27.36 -6.76
N LEU A 127 -6.78 27.46 -8.07
CA LEU A 127 -6.59 26.33 -8.99
C LEU A 127 -5.12 25.85 -9.03
N LYS A 128 -4.16 26.78 -9.03
CA LYS A 128 -2.73 26.44 -8.99
C LYS A 128 -2.35 25.76 -7.66
N LYS A 129 -2.93 26.22 -6.55
CA LYS A 129 -2.73 25.61 -5.23
C LYS A 129 -3.25 24.17 -5.20
N LEU A 130 -4.48 23.94 -5.66
CA LEU A 130 -5.08 22.60 -5.75
C LEU A 130 -4.26 21.66 -6.64
N SER A 131 -3.74 22.15 -7.78
CA SER A 131 -2.85 21.38 -8.65
C SER A 131 -1.57 20.95 -7.92
N LYS A 132 -0.96 21.85 -7.14
CA LYS A 132 0.25 21.54 -6.35
C LYS A 132 -0.03 20.45 -5.31
N GLU A 133 -1.13 20.56 -4.57
CA GLU A 133 -1.52 19.56 -3.57
C GLU A 133 -1.74 18.17 -4.21
N HIS A 134 -2.39 18.12 -5.37
CA HIS A 134 -2.61 16.87 -6.10
C HIS A 134 -1.30 16.21 -6.54
N LYS A 135 -0.33 16.99 -7.03
CA LYS A 135 1.01 16.51 -7.39
C LYS A 135 1.77 15.96 -6.18
N MET A 136 1.74 16.67 -5.05
CA MET A 136 2.38 16.19 -3.81
C MET A 136 1.78 14.85 -3.35
N LYS A 137 0.46 14.69 -3.43
CA LYS A 137 -0.20 13.42 -3.09
C LYS A 137 0.24 12.28 -4.02
N GLY A 138 0.39 12.55 -5.32
CA GLY A 138 0.92 11.58 -6.29
C GLY A 138 2.34 11.14 -5.94
N GLN A 139 3.21 12.10 -5.56
CA GLN A 139 4.58 11.82 -5.14
C GLN A 139 4.65 10.95 -3.88
N GLN A 140 3.80 11.21 -2.87
CA GLN A 140 3.71 10.37 -1.68
C GLN A 140 3.32 8.92 -1.99
N MET A 141 2.43 8.69 -2.97
CA MET A 141 2.08 7.33 -3.39
C MET A 141 3.25 6.62 -4.09
N LEU A 142 4.02 7.34 -4.91
CA LEU A 142 5.22 6.80 -5.55
C LEU A 142 6.30 6.44 -4.54
N GLU A 143 6.55 7.30 -3.54
CA GLU A 143 7.49 6.98 -2.45
C GLU A 143 7.04 5.74 -1.67
N LYS A 144 5.74 5.61 -1.39
CA LYS A 144 5.21 4.42 -0.73
C LYS A 144 5.44 3.16 -1.58
N ARG A 145 5.29 3.24 -2.90
CA ARG A 145 5.58 2.14 -3.81
C ARG A 145 7.06 1.77 -3.79
N GLN A 146 7.96 2.75 -3.84
CA GLN A 146 9.41 2.51 -3.77
C GLN A 146 9.80 1.78 -2.48
N ARG A 147 9.28 2.23 -1.32
CA ARG A 147 9.51 1.53 -0.04
C ARG A 147 9.01 0.09 -0.05
N LEU A 148 7.90 -0.17 -0.72
CA LEU A 148 7.34 -1.51 -0.85
C LEU A 148 8.19 -2.39 -1.79
N GLU A 149 8.74 -1.83 -2.86
CA GLU A 149 9.68 -2.53 -3.75
C GLU A 149 10.96 -2.94 -3.02
N THR A 150 11.53 -2.09 -2.15
CA THR A 150 12.65 -2.46 -1.30
C THR A 150 12.31 -3.63 -0.36
N ARG A 151 11.11 -3.62 0.24
CA ARG A 151 10.66 -4.74 1.09
C ARG A 151 10.48 -6.04 0.31
N ILE A 152 9.96 -5.97 -0.92
CA ILE A 152 9.84 -7.13 -1.81
C ILE A 152 11.22 -7.68 -2.15
N GLN A 153 12.19 -6.81 -2.45
CA GLN A 153 13.56 -7.22 -2.73
C GLN A 153 14.16 -7.98 -1.53
N LEU A 154 14.04 -7.41 -0.32
CA LEU A 154 14.49 -8.08 0.90
C LEU A 154 13.79 -9.43 1.12
N ALA A 155 12.47 -9.51 0.90
CA ALA A 155 11.73 -10.76 1.02
C ALA A 155 12.20 -11.83 0.01
N ARG A 156 12.48 -11.43 -1.23
CA ARG A 156 13.05 -12.32 -2.26
C ARG A 156 14.44 -12.83 -1.84
N GLU A 157 15.29 -11.95 -1.32
CA GLU A 157 16.60 -12.31 -0.80
C GLU A 157 16.50 -13.30 0.36
N THR A 158 15.54 -13.11 1.28
CA THR A 158 15.27 -14.05 2.39
C THR A 158 14.81 -15.41 1.88
N VAL A 159 13.87 -15.47 0.92
CA VAL A 159 13.43 -16.75 0.31
C VAL A 159 14.62 -17.47 -0.34
N ASN A 160 15.44 -16.74 -1.10
CA ASN A 160 16.63 -17.29 -1.75
C ASN A 160 17.64 -17.82 -0.72
N PHE A 161 17.85 -17.09 0.37
CA PHE A 161 18.71 -17.52 1.47
C PHE A 161 18.20 -18.82 2.10
N CYS A 162 16.92 -18.89 2.45
CA CYS A 162 16.31 -20.07 3.05
C CYS A 162 16.40 -21.30 2.12
N ASN A 163 16.16 -21.12 0.81
CA ASN A 163 16.30 -22.18 -0.18
C ASN A 163 17.75 -22.69 -0.30
N LYS A 164 18.74 -21.79 -0.32
CA LYS A 164 20.16 -22.16 -0.37
C LYS A 164 20.58 -22.95 0.88
N PHE A 165 20.14 -22.53 2.07
CA PHE A 165 20.43 -23.24 3.32
C PHE A 165 19.77 -24.62 3.38
N GLY A 166 18.50 -24.72 2.97
CA GLY A 166 17.79 -26.00 2.89
C GLY A 166 18.51 -27.01 1.97
N ASN A 167 19.02 -26.55 0.82
CA ASN A 167 19.75 -27.40 -0.12
C ASN A 167 21.11 -27.87 0.43
N LEU A 168 21.83 -27.03 1.18
CA LEU A 168 23.11 -27.39 1.82
C LEU A 168 22.94 -28.44 2.92
N ASN A 169 21.85 -28.37 3.71
CA ASN A 169 21.57 -29.38 4.74
C ASN A 169 21.13 -30.71 4.10
N ALA A 170 20.35 -30.66 3.02
CA ALA A 170 19.96 -31.86 2.28
C ALA A 170 21.14 -32.59 1.62
N THR A 171 22.19 -31.87 1.22
CA THR A 171 23.43 -32.48 0.69
C THR A 171 24.32 -33.06 1.78
N LYS A 172 24.31 -32.52 3.01
CA LYS A 172 25.09 -33.06 4.14
C LYS A 172 24.51 -34.35 4.73
N GLN A 173 23.20 -34.57 4.67
CA GLN A 173 22.56 -35.81 5.18
C GLN A 173 22.71 -37.02 4.24
N LYS A 174 23.13 -36.81 2.98
CA LYS A 174 23.33 -37.89 1.99
C LYS A 174 24.76 -38.45 1.97
N LYS A 175 25.67 -37.90 2.77
CA LYS A 175 27.03 -38.42 2.99
C LYS A 175 27.09 -39.09 4.35
#